data_AF-A0AAN7VCN8-F1
#
_entry.id   AF-A0AAN7VCN8-F1
#
_cell.length_a   1.000
_cell.length_b   1.000
_cell.length_c   1.000
_cell.angle_alpha   90.00
_cell.angle_beta   90.00
_cell.angle_gamma   90.00
#
_symmetry.space_group_name_H-M   'P 1'
#
loop_
_entity.id
_entity.type
_entity.pdbx_description
1 polymer ?
#
loop_
_entity_poly.entity_id
_entity_poly.type
_entity_poly.pdbx_seq_one_letter_code
_entity_poly.pdbx_strand_id
1 'polypeptide(L)'
;MVLTLVSEYNVATSLGGIIQIEQLVHTANALFLEDQINCNGDATLCCAKPKEHKELSQSGGLLCGGAAYICQHFYDSAPSGCYGTMTYITRAVATILECVPKQGELDCSIS
;
A
#
# COMPACT_ATOMS: atom_id res chain seq x y z
N MET A 1 8.91 -8.74 -2.15
CA MET A 1 9.25 -8.48 -3.56
C MET A 1 9.59 -7.00 -3.79
N VAL A 2 8.78 -6.01 -3.39
CA VAL A 2 9.10 -4.58 -3.65
C VAL A 2 10.47 -4.14 -3.13
N LEU A 3 10.78 -4.35 -1.84
CA LEU A 3 12.08 -3.95 -1.27
C LEU A 3 13.27 -4.64 -1.95
N THR A 4 13.07 -5.88 -2.41
CA THR A 4 14.06 -6.61 -3.19
C THR A 4 14.35 -5.90 -4.50
N LEU A 5 13.32 -5.44 -5.21
CA LEU A 5 13.48 -4.67 -6.46
C LEU A 5 14.24 -3.36 -6.20
N VAL A 6 13.92 -2.63 -5.13
CA VAL A 6 14.64 -1.39 -4.76
C VAL A 6 16.14 -1.66 -4.60
N SER A 7 16.50 -2.80 -3.98
CA SER A 7 17.88 -3.22 -3.84
C SER A 7 18.51 -3.68 -5.16
N GLU A 8 17.80 -4.46 -5.98
CA GLU A 8 18.30 -5.02 -7.25
C GLU A 8 18.58 -3.93 -8.28
N TYR A 9 17.70 -2.93 -8.35
CA TYR A 9 17.86 -1.79 -9.25
C TYR A 9 18.80 -0.70 -8.70
N ASN A 10 19.45 -0.93 -7.55
CA ASN A 10 20.34 0.03 -6.88
C ASN A 10 19.69 1.43 -6.75
N VAL A 11 18.39 1.47 -6.48
CA VAL A 11 17.65 2.74 -6.31
C VAL A 11 18.21 3.56 -5.15
N ALA A 12 18.76 2.87 -4.15
CA ALA A 12 19.53 3.44 -3.05
C ALA A 12 20.79 2.60 -2.81
N THR A 13 21.87 3.24 -2.35
CA THR A 13 23.14 2.56 -1.98
C THR A 13 22.97 1.61 -0.80
N SER A 14 21.96 1.86 0.05
CA SER A 14 21.51 0.98 1.11
C SER A 14 20.07 1.34 1.45
N LEU A 15 19.25 0.35 1.82
CA LEU A 15 17.92 0.61 2.38
C LEU A 15 18.00 1.27 3.77
N GLY A 16 19.14 1.11 4.45
CA GLY A 16 19.44 1.73 5.74
C GLY A 16 18.48 1.33 6.88
N GLY A 17 18.87 1.71 8.10
CA GLY A 17 17.98 1.78 9.27
C GLY A 17 17.14 0.54 9.61
N ILE A 18 16.06 0.78 10.36
CA ILE A 18 15.02 -0.20 10.67
C ILE A 18 13.82 0.12 9.78
N ILE A 19 13.38 -0.83 8.96
CA ILE A 19 12.18 -0.68 8.15
C ILE A 19 10.98 -1.18 8.97
N GLN A 20 10.09 -0.26 9.33
CA GLN A 20 8.84 -0.60 10.03
C GLN A 20 7.81 -1.16 9.04
N ILE A 21 7.84 -2.48 8.83
CA ILE A 21 6.96 -3.17 7.87
C ILE A 21 5.48 -2.95 8.17
N GLU A 22 5.09 -2.93 9.43
CA GLU A 22 3.72 -2.64 9.85
C GLU A 22 3.25 -1.27 9.32
N GLN A 23 4.01 -0.22 9.58
CA GLN A 23 3.72 1.12 9.07
C GLN A 23 3.65 1.13 7.54
N LEU A 24 4.58 0.46 6.87
CA LEU A 24 4.64 0.39 5.41
C LEU A 24 3.39 -0.26 4.81
N VAL A 25 2.94 -1.39 5.35
CA VAL A 25 1.72 -2.07 4.89
C VAL A 25 0.48 -1.25 5.21
N HIS A 26 0.41 -0.60 6.38
CA HIS A 26 -0.70 0.30 6.71
C HIS A 26 -0.78 1.52 5.80
N THR A 27 0.35 2.13 5.46
CA THR A 27 0.40 3.24 4.49
C THR A 27 -0.03 2.78 3.11
N ALA A 28 0.41 1.61 2.65
CA ALA A 28 -0.03 1.05 1.36
C ALA A 28 -1.54 0.79 1.33
N ASN A 29 -2.08 0.18 2.39
CA ASN A 29 -3.52 -0.03 2.53
C ASN A 29 -4.30 1.30 2.57
N ALA A 30 -3.78 2.34 3.23
CA ALA A 30 -4.42 3.66 3.25
C ALA A 30 -4.51 4.27 1.84
N LEU A 31 -3.41 4.22 1.07
CA LEU A 31 -3.38 4.68 -0.32
C LEU A 31 -4.33 3.87 -1.22
N PHE A 32 -4.40 2.55 -1.01
CA PHE A 32 -5.37 1.70 -1.70
C PHE A 32 -6.80 2.13 -1.42
N LEU A 33 -7.16 2.30 -0.14
CA LEU A 33 -8.51 2.68 0.23
C LEU A 33 -8.91 4.06 -0.29
N GLU A 34 -7.99 5.02 -0.32
CA GLU A 34 -8.22 6.34 -0.92
C GLU A 34 -8.59 6.21 -2.40
N ASP A 35 -7.82 5.46 -3.17
CA ASP A 35 -8.08 5.23 -4.58
C ASP A 35 -9.39 4.45 -4.80
N GLN A 36 -9.71 3.47 -3.94
CA GLN A 36 -10.97 2.74 -3.99
C GLN A 36 -12.18 3.64 -3.73
N ILE A 37 -12.07 4.65 -2.85
CA ILE A 37 -13.11 5.68 -2.70
C ILE A 37 -13.27 6.47 -4.01
N ASN A 38 -12.15 6.90 -4.59
CA ASN A 38 -12.15 7.76 -5.78
C ASN A 38 -12.71 7.06 -7.03
N CYS A 39 -12.48 5.76 -7.19
CA CYS A 39 -12.98 4.98 -8.32
C CYS A 39 -14.25 4.18 -8.01
N ASN A 40 -14.83 4.31 -6.81
CA ASN A 40 -15.95 3.52 -6.33
C ASN A 40 -15.72 2.00 -6.49
N GLY A 41 -14.52 1.54 -6.08
CA GLY A 41 -14.09 0.14 -6.17
C GLY A 41 -14.68 -0.76 -5.08
N ASP A 42 -14.40 -2.06 -5.17
CA ASP A 42 -15.02 -3.09 -4.31
C ASP A 42 -14.77 -2.88 -2.82
N ALA A 43 -13.64 -2.28 -2.45
CA ALA A 43 -13.37 -2.01 -1.03
C ALA A 43 -14.37 -1.03 -0.41
N THR A 44 -15.15 -0.27 -1.19
CA THR A 44 -16.24 0.60 -0.70
C THR A 44 -17.37 -0.19 -0.05
N LEU A 45 -17.51 -1.47 -0.40
CA LEU A 45 -18.45 -2.38 0.24
C LEU A 45 -18.08 -2.68 1.70
N CYS A 46 -16.83 -2.39 2.13
CA CYS A 46 -16.38 -2.67 3.49
C CYS A 46 -15.49 -1.56 4.11
N CYS A 47 -14.24 -1.40 3.65
CA CYS A 47 -13.18 -0.63 4.31
C CYS A 47 -13.06 0.82 3.81
N ALA A 48 -13.35 1.05 2.53
CA ALA A 48 -13.20 2.32 1.84
C ALA A 48 -14.45 3.18 2.05
N LYS A 49 -14.75 3.47 3.31
CA LYS A 49 -15.88 4.30 3.76
C LYS A 49 -15.38 5.41 4.69
N PRO A 50 -16.11 6.55 4.79
CA PRO A 50 -15.86 7.56 5.81
C PRO A 50 -15.84 6.92 7.21
N LYS A 51 -15.06 7.47 8.15
CA LYS A 51 -14.90 6.90 9.50
C LYS A 51 -16.24 6.69 10.22
N GLU A 52 -17.20 7.59 10.02
CA GLU A 52 -18.55 7.51 10.61
C GLU A 52 -19.35 6.30 10.10
N HIS A 53 -19.02 5.80 8.90
CA HIS A 53 -19.72 4.71 8.22
C HIS A 53 -18.88 3.41 8.23
N LYS A 54 -17.76 3.38 8.95
CA LYS A 54 -16.96 2.16 9.11
C LYS A 54 -17.65 1.24 10.10
N GLU A 55 -18.22 0.19 9.57
CA GLU A 55 -18.83 -0.89 10.32
C GLU A 55 -17.75 -1.90 10.73
N LEU A 56 -17.90 -2.48 11.91
CA LEU A 56 -17.09 -3.59 12.40
C LEU A 56 -17.95 -4.84 12.49
N SER A 57 -17.32 -6.00 12.35
CA SER A 57 -17.94 -7.28 12.64
C SER A 57 -18.34 -7.38 14.12
N GLN A 58 -19.25 -8.29 14.45
CA GLN A 58 -19.65 -8.57 15.83
C GLN A 58 -18.47 -8.93 16.76
N SER A 59 -17.37 -9.42 16.18
CA SER A 59 -16.12 -9.72 16.88
C SER A 59 -15.14 -8.53 17.00
N GLY A 60 -15.53 -7.33 16.56
CA GLY A 60 -14.70 -6.11 16.59
C GLY A 60 -13.66 -6.02 15.47
N GLY A 61 -13.63 -6.98 14.54
CA GLY A 61 -12.78 -6.95 13.35
C GLY A 61 -13.39 -6.19 12.17
N LEU A 62 -12.65 -6.07 11.06
CA LEU A 62 -13.17 -5.51 9.81
C LEU A 62 -14.29 -6.39 9.24
N LEU A 63 -15.33 -5.79 8.65
CA LEU A 63 -16.44 -6.54 8.03
C LEU A 63 -16.00 -7.56 6.98
N CYS A 64 -14.98 -7.22 6.20
CA CYS A 64 -14.47 -8.08 5.14
C CYS A 64 -13.54 -9.20 5.63
N GLY A 65 -13.31 -9.32 6.94
CA GLY A 65 -12.44 -10.36 7.51
C GLY A 65 -10.94 -10.07 7.39
N GLY A 66 -10.57 -8.84 7.01
CA GLY A 66 -9.18 -8.42 6.93
C GLY A 66 -8.44 -8.54 8.27
N ALA A 67 -7.16 -8.93 8.21
CA ALA A 67 -6.30 -9.11 9.38
C ALA A 67 -5.49 -7.85 9.69
N ALA A 68 -5.05 -7.68 10.95
CA ALA A 68 -4.23 -6.55 11.39
C ALA A 68 -4.79 -5.18 10.97
N TYR A 69 -6.12 -5.03 10.88
CA TYR A 69 -6.79 -3.82 10.39
C TYR A 69 -6.40 -3.40 8.95
N ILE A 70 -5.91 -4.34 8.15
CA ILE A 70 -5.69 -4.19 6.70
C ILE A 70 -6.90 -4.78 5.97
N CYS A 71 -7.33 -4.11 4.90
CA CYS A 71 -8.52 -4.54 4.18
C CYS A 71 -8.31 -5.87 3.44
N GLN A 72 -9.29 -6.77 3.50
CA GLN A 72 -9.22 -8.04 2.77
C GLN A 72 -9.06 -7.83 1.25
N HIS A 73 -9.77 -6.85 0.67
CA HIS A 73 -9.61 -6.53 -0.76
C HIS A 73 -8.21 -6.05 -1.14
N PHE A 74 -7.45 -5.49 -0.19
CA PHE A 74 -6.05 -5.14 -0.45
C PHE A 74 -5.19 -6.41 -0.54
N TYR A 75 -5.39 -7.38 0.36
CA TYR A 75 -4.71 -8.66 0.31
C TYR A 75 -5.08 -9.49 -0.92
N ASP A 76 -6.34 -9.46 -1.32
CA ASP A 76 -6.87 -10.21 -2.46
C ASP A 76 -6.61 -9.51 -3.81
N SER A 77 -6.14 -8.26 -3.81
CA SER A 77 -5.83 -7.56 -5.05
C SER A 77 -4.65 -8.22 -5.77
N ALA A 78 -4.67 -8.19 -7.10
CA ALA A 78 -3.58 -8.73 -7.90
C ALA A 78 -2.24 -8.07 -7.50
N PRO A 79 -1.10 -8.79 -7.54
CA PRO A 79 0.17 -8.18 -7.18
C PRO A 79 0.50 -6.94 -8.02
N SER A 80 0.22 -7.00 -9.33
CA SER A 80 0.50 -5.95 -10.32
C SER A 80 -0.76 -5.24 -10.81
N GLY A 81 -0.58 -4.17 -11.59
CA GLY A 81 -1.67 -3.37 -12.16
C GLY A 81 -1.90 -2.07 -11.40
N CYS A 82 -2.72 -1.18 -11.96
CA CYS A 82 -2.94 0.16 -11.39
C CYS A 82 -3.47 0.14 -9.95
N TYR A 83 -4.29 -0.85 -9.61
CA TYR A 83 -4.85 -1.05 -8.26
C TYR A 83 -4.26 -2.28 -7.53
N GLY A 84 -3.10 -2.80 -7.97
CA GLY A 84 -2.51 -4.00 -7.40
C GLY A 84 -1.69 -3.76 -6.12
N THR A 85 -1.56 -4.79 -5.28
CA THR A 85 -0.89 -4.71 -3.96
C THR A 85 0.52 -4.14 -4.05
N MET A 86 1.34 -4.61 -5.00
CA MET A 86 2.73 -4.16 -5.15
C MET A 86 2.81 -2.69 -5.59
N THR A 87 1.81 -2.18 -6.32
CA THR A 87 1.77 -0.77 -6.74
C THR A 87 1.65 0.13 -5.52
N TYR A 88 0.76 -0.20 -4.59
CA TYR A 88 0.60 0.56 -3.34
C TYR A 88 1.76 0.37 -2.37
N ILE A 89 2.33 -0.84 -2.29
CA ILE A 89 3.55 -1.06 -1.52
C ILE A 89 4.71 -0.24 -2.09
N THR A 90 4.84 -0.15 -3.41
CA THR A 90 5.84 0.71 -4.08
C THR A 90 5.62 2.18 -3.75
N ARG A 91 4.38 2.67 -3.82
CA ARG A 91 4.03 4.04 -3.43
C ARG A 91 4.36 4.31 -1.96
N ALA A 92 4.04 3.37 -1.06
CA ALA A 92 4.35 3.50 0.37
C ALA A 92 5.87 3.50 0.63
N VAL A 93 6.62 2.64 -0.05
CA VAL A 93 8.09 2.61 0.01
C VAL A 93 8.68 3.94 -0.43
N ALA A 94 8.25 4.48 -1.57
CA ALA A 94 8.71 5.78 -2.06
C ALA A 94 8.34 6.95 -1.12
N THR A 95 7.28 6.78 -0.31
CA THR A 95 6.85 7.79 0.66
C THR A 95 7.62 7.70 1.98
N ILE A 96 7.92 6.48 2.45
CA ILE A 96 8.48 6.22 3.79
C ILE A 96 10.00 6.15 3.78
N LEU A 97 10.59 5.54 2.75
CA LEU A 97 12.04 5.38 2.69
C LEU A 97 12.70 6.68 2.22
N GLU A 98 13.41 7.33 3.13
CA GLU A 98 14.18 8.55 2.86
C GLU A 98 15.33 8.33 1.87
N CYS A 99 15.76 7.08 1.71
CA CYS A 99 16.84 6.70 0.79
C CYS A 99 16.39 6.65 -0.67
N VAL A 100 15.08 6.68 -0.95
CA VAL A 100 14.56 6.71 -2.33
C VAL A 100 14.62 8.16 -2.83
N PRO A 101 15.27 8.43 -3.97
CA PRO A 101 15.34 9.76 -4.55
C PRO A 101 13.95 10.37 -4.76
N LYS A 102 13.79 11.63 -4.40
CA LYS A 102 12.50 12.34 -4.52
C LYS A 102 12.30 12.80 -5.96
N GLN A 103 11.05 13.06 -6.31
CA GLN A 103 10.59 13.32 -7.69
C GLN A 103 11.50 14.32 -8.44
N GLY A 104 12.12 13.85 -9.53
CA GLY A 104 13.08 14.62 -10.35
C GLY A 104 14.52 14.11 -10.36
N GLU A 105 14.88 13.14 -9.51
CA GLU A 105 16.26 12.62 -9.40
C GLU A 105 16.49 11.24 -10.06
N LEU A 106 15.44 10.59 -10.58
CA LEU A 106 15.53 9.28 -11.24
C LEU A 106 14.89 9.32 -12.62
N ASP A 107 15.71 9.18 -13.66
CA ASP A 107 15.24 8.88 -15.03
C ASP A 107 14.83 7.40 -15.10
N CYS A 108 13.57 7.12 -14.74
CA CYS A 108 12.95 5.84 -15.01
C CYS A 108 12.70 5.71 -16.52
N SER A 109 13.73 5.29 -17.26
CA SER A 109 13.59 4.86 -18.65
C SER A 109 12.82 3.54 -18.66
N ILE A 110 11.48 3.61 -18.66
CA ILE A 110 10.65 2.44 -18.94
C ILE A 110 10.89 2.11 -20.43
N SER A 111 11.68 1.06 -20.68
CA SER A 111 11.86 0.47 -22.02
C SER A 111 10.75 -0.50 -22.36
#